data_AF-A0A6P0NAI1-F1
#
_entry.id   AF-A0A6P0NAI1-F1
#
_cell.length_a   1.000
_cell.length_b   1.000
_cell.length_c   1.000
_cell.angle_alpha   90.00
_cell.angle_beta   90.00
_cell.angle_gamma   90.00
#
_symmetry.space_group_name_H-M   'P 1'
#
loop_
_entity.id
_entity.type
_entity.pdbx_description
1 polymer ?
#
loop_
_entity_poly.entity_id
_entity_poly.type
_entity_poly.pdbx_seq_one_letter_code
_entity_poly.pdbx_strand_id
1 'polypeptide(L)'
;LFISGRRAPQVPARKPPLHNLPKSELIEELRLYNGTPETVLANQELMELFLPILRADFGMNETYTYTSEPPLNCPISVFGGLEDTDANSDELAAWGDQTSSTFTIDMFPGGHFFINNKKECNQLLELITKFAIAPV
;
A
#
# COMPACT_ATOMS: atom_id res chain seq x y z
N LEU A 1 -11.26 5.32 -8.91
CA LEU A 1 -10.47 5.15 -7.67
C LEU A 1 -9.16 4.46 -8.04
N PHE A 2 -8.03 4.95 -7.52
CA PHE A 2 -6.71 4.38 -7.76
C PHE A 2 -6.15 3.86 -6.44
N ILE A 3 -5.70 2.61 -6.41
CA ILE A 3 -5.12 1.95 -5.24
C ILE A 3 -3.69 1.53 -5.55
N SER A 4 -2.77 1.69 -4.61
CA SER A 4 -1.36 1.34 -4.81
C SER A 4 -0.85 0.54 -3.61
N GLY A 5 -0.29 -0.65 -3.86
CA GLY A 5 0.42 -1.45 -2.86
C GLY A 5 -0.44 -1.82 -1.64
N ARG A 6 -1.75 -2.03 -1.79
CA ARG A 6 -2.61 -2.33 -0.65
C ARG A 6 -3.65 -3.38 -0.96
N ARG A 7 -3.71 -4.43 -0.13
CA ARG A 7 -4.76 -5.46 -0.15
C ARG A 7 -6.17 -4.87 -0.10
N ALA A 8 -7.13 -5.60 -0.65
CA ALA A 8 -8.54 -5.24 -0.54
C ALA A 8 -9.01 -5.24 0.93
N PRO A 9 -9.93 -4.34 1.32
CA PRO A 9 -10.27 -4.11 2.73
C PRO A 9 -10.92 -5.32 3.40
N GLN A 10 -11.62 -6.16 2.65
CA GLN A 10 -12.23 -7.39 3.14
C GLN A 10 -11.24 -8.54 3.36
N VAL A 11 -9.99 -8.41 2.87
CA VAL A 11 -8.97 -9.45 2.99
C VAL A 11 -8.19 -9.27 4.31
N PRO A 12 -8.17 -10.28 5.19
CA PRO A 12 -7.46 -10.19 6.45
C PRO A 12 -5.95 -10.05 6.26
N ALA A 13 -5.28 -9.37 7.20
CA ALA A 13 -3.83 -9.28 7.21
C ALA A 13 -3.20 -10.67 7.42
N ARG A 14 -2.11 -10.97 6.70
CA ARG A 14 -1.30 -12.18 6.91
C ARG A 14 -0.23 -12.02 8.00
N LYS A 15 0.24 -10.80 8.22
CA LYS A 15 1.30 -10.46 9.20
C LYS A 15 0.67 -9.90 10.49
N PRO A 16 1.31 -10.10 11.65
CA PRO A 16 0.89 -9.46 12.89
C PRO A 16 1.02 -7.94 12.82
N PRO A 17 0.27 -7.19 13.63
CA PRO A 17 0.33 -5.73 13.65
C PRO A 17 1.68 -5.19 14.18
N LEU A 18 2.18 -4.14 13.56
CA LEU A 18 3.45 -3.49 13.86
C LEU A 18 3.33 -2.39 14.92
N HIS A 19 2.17 -1.72 15.01
CA HIS A 19 2.03 -0.48 15.80
C HIS A 19 2.32 -0.63 17.30
N ASN A 20 2.26 -1.86 17.84
CA ASN A 20 2.54 -2.18 19.25
C ASN A 20 3.88 -2.90 19.47
N LEU A 21 4.67 -3.16 18.43
CA LEU A 21 5.97 -3.81 18.58
C LEU A 21 6.92 -2.94 19.43
N PRO A 22 7.87 -3.54 20.17
CA PRO A 22 8.98 -2.80 20.78
C PRO A 22 9.73 -1.95 19.75
N LYS A 23 10.33 -0.82 20.18
CA LYS A 23 11.01 0.13 19.27
C LYS A 23 12.03 -0.54 18.36
N SER A 24 12.88 -1.43 18.89
CA SER A 24 13.90 -2.13 18.11
C SER A 24 13.29 -3.04 17.04
N GLU A 25 12.24 -3.79 17.40
CA GLU A 25 11.55 -4.69 16.47
C GLU A 25 10.82 -3.91 15.37
N LEU A 26 10.16 -2.80 15.71
CA LEU A 26 9.53 -1.93 14.73
C LEU A 26 10.54 -1.35 13.73
N ILE A 27 11.74 -0.99 14.19
CA ILE A 27 12.82 -0.49 13.31
C ILE A 27 13.29 -1.58 12.35
N GLU A 28 13.43 -2.83 12.81
CA GLU A 28 13.78 -3.94 11.93
C GLU A 28 12.68 -4.22 10.88
N GLU A 29 11.41 -4.19 11.29
CA GLU A 29 10.30 -4.32 10.34
C GLU A 29 10.32 -3.19 9.31
N LEU A 30 10.47 -1.92 9.73
CA LEU A 30 10.58 -0.78 8.81
C LEU A 30 11.73 -0.92 7.81
N ARG A 31 12.85 -1.53 8.22
CA ARG A 31 13.97 -1.86 7.33
C ARG A 31 13.57 -2.90 6.28
N LEU A 32 12.81 -3.92 6.67
CA LEU A 32 12.30 -4.95 5.75
C LEU A 32 11.27 -4.40 4.76
N TYR A 33 10.43 -3.44 5.19
CA TYR A 33 9.51 -2.72 4.29
C TYR A 33 10.24 -1.93 3.20
N ASN A 34 11.51 -1.57 3.43
CA ASN A 34 12.36 -0.83 2.51
C ASN A 34 11.75 0.52 2.05
N GLY A 35 10.90 1.10 2.90
CA GLY A 35 10.23 2.39 2.68
C GLY A 35 10.90 3.57 3.35
N THR A 36 11.71 3.31 4.38
CA THR A 36 12.45 4.33 5.12
C THR A 36 13.94 4.18 4.81
N PRO A 37 14.64 5.23 4.33
CA PRO A 37 16.06 5.15 4.05
C PRO A 37 16.88 4.74 5.29
N GLU A 38 17.92 3.92 5.10
CA GLU A 38 18.78 3.47 6.22
C GLU A 38 19.42 4.66 6.97
N THR A 39 19.73 5.75 6.27
CA THR A 39 20.25 6.97 6.89
C THR A 39 19.28 7.62 7.88
N VAL A 40 17.97 7.44 7.68
CA VAL A 40 16.93 7.87 8.61
C VAL A 40 16.79 6.87 9.75
N LEU A 41 16.74 5.57 9.44
CA LEU A 41 16.63 4.50 10.45
C LEU A 41 17.80 4.51 11.45
N ALA A 42 19.00 4.83 10.98
CA ALA A 42 20.21 4.92 11.80
C ALA A 42 20.31 6.23 12.62
N ASN A 43 19.45 7.23 12.34
CA ASN A 43 19.46 8.50 13.05
C ASN A 43 18.45 8.48 14.21
N GLN A 44 18.97 8.41 15.44
CA GLN A 44 18.14 8.32 16.64
C GLN A 44 17.19 9.51 16.82
N GLU A 45 17.65 10.74 16.59
CA GLU A 45 16.85 11.95 16.78
C GLU A 45 15.67 11.99 15.78
N LEU A 46 15.93 11.64 14.52
CA LEU A 46 14.87 11.54 13.52
C LEU A 46 13.87 10.44 13.86
N MET A 47 14.35 9.27 14.30
CA MET A 47 13.45 8.17 14.67
C MET A 47 12.62 8.49 15.91
N GLU A 48 13.14 9.24 16.88
CA GLU A 48 12.35 9.72 18.02
C GLU A 48 11.18 10.61 17.59
N LEU A 49 11.35 11.41 16.53
CA LEU A 49 10.28 12.22 15.94
C LEU A 49 9.29 11.40 15.11
N PHE A 50 9.77 10.46 14.29
CA PHE A 50 8.91 9.71 13.36
C PHE A 50 8.16 8.54 14.00
N LEU A 51 8.73 7.87 15.01
CA LEU A 51 8.12 6.67 15.60
C LEU A 51 6.68 6.88 16.12
N PRO A 52 6.35 7.98 16.82
CA PRO A 52 4.97 8.23 17.23
C PRO A 52 4.00 8.35 16.05
N ILE A 53 4.45 8.99 14.95
CA ILE A 53 3.64 9.18 13.73
C ILE A 53 3.42 7.83 13.04
N LEU A 54 4.50 7.07 12.82
CA LEU A 54 4.43 5.75 12.21
C LEU A 54 3.54 4.80 13.01
N ARG A 55 3.64 4.81 14.35
CA ARG A 55 2.75 4.00 15.20
C ARG A 55 1.29 4.40 15.08
N ALA A 56 1.00 5.71 15.00
CA ALA A 56 -0.37 6.17 14.80
C ALA A 56 -0.92 5.72 13.45
N ASP A 57 -0.13 5.86 12.37
CA ASP A 57 -0.53 5.45 11.02
C ASP A 57 -0.73 3.93 10.92
N PHE A 58 0.21 3.13 11.42
CA PHE A 58 0.05 1.68 11.51
C PHE A 58 -1.15 1.32 12.40
N GLY A 59 -1.34 1.99 13.53
CA GLY A 59 -2.44 1.73 14.44
C GLY A 59 -3.79 1.92 13.76
N MET A 60 -3.99 3.04 13.06
CA MET A 60 -5.22 3.29 12.29
C MET A 60 -5.43 2.22 11.21
N ASN A 61 -4.37 1.88 10.48
CA ASN A 61 -4.43 0.95 9.36
C ASN A 61 -4.62 -0.53 9.78
N GLU A 62 -4.07 -0.93 10.92
CA GLU A 62 -4.05 -2.32 11.40
C GLU A 62 -5.23 -2.65 12.31
N THR A 63 -5.83 -1.64 12.95
CA THR A 63 -7.05 -1.81 13.78
C THR A 63 -8.35 -1.62 13.00
N TYR A 64 -8.26 -1.21 11.72
CA TYR A 64 -9.41 -1.14 10.84
C TYR A 64 -10.09 -2.51 10.71
N THR A 65 -11.37 -2.57 11.07
CA THR A 65 -12.21 -3.76 10.90
C THR A 65 -13.20 -3.50 9.77
N TYR A 66 -13.05 -4.26 8.68
CA TYR A 66 -13.94 -4.15 7.54
C TYR A 66 -15.38 -4.51 7.91
N THR A 67 -16.31 -3.67 7.44
CA THR A 67 -17.75 -3.96 7.46
C THR A 67 -18.19 -4.05 6.01
N SER A 68 -18.92 -5.13 5.67
CA SER A 68 -19.39 -5.33 4.30
C SER A 68 -20.41 -4.26 3.93
N GLU A 69 -20.17 -3.62 2.78
CA GLU A 69 -21.03 -2.60 2.17
C GLU A 69 -21.23 -2.90 0.68
N PRO A 70 -22.24 -2.31 0.02
CA PRO A 70 -22.39 -2.44 -1.43
C PRO A 70 -21.14 -1.97 -2.18
N PRO A 71 -20.78 -2.63 -3.30
CA PRO A 71 -19.64 -2.22 -4.12
C PRO A 71 -19.77 -0.77 -4.63
N LEU A 72 -18.63 -0.10 -4.82
CA LEU A 72 -18.59 1.25 -5.37
C LEU A 72 -19.04 1.27 -6.84
N ASN A 73 -19.72 2.34 -7.26
CA ASN A 73 -20.17 2.50 -8.64
C ASN A 73 -19.15 3.18 -9.56
N CYS A 74 -17.87 3.22 -9.17
CA CYS A 74 -16.80 3.87 -9.94
C CYS A 74 -15.70 2.86 -10.29
N PRO A 75 -14.95 3.09 -11.38
CA PRO A 75 -13.83 2.22 -11.74
C PRO A 75 -12.79 2.14 -10.63
N ILE A 76 -12.22 0.96 -10.41
CA ILE A 76 -11.07 0.75 -9.51
C ILE A 76 -9.89 0.25 -10.33
N SER A 77 -8.78 0.99 -10.27
CA SER A 77 -7.49 0.57 -10.83
C SER A 77 -6.50 0.35 -9.71
N VAL A 78 -5.91 -0.85 -9.67
CA VAL A 78 -4.99 -1.29 -8.62
C VAL A 78 -3.59 -1.43 -9.20
N PHE A 79 -2.60 -0.94 -8.46
CA PHE A 79 -1.19 -1.00 -8.83
C PHE A 79 -0.42 -1.77 -7.75
N GLY A 80 0.43 -2.70 -8.14
CA GLY A 80 1.19 -3.53 -7.20
C GLY A 80 2.61 -3.82 -7.65
N GLY A 81 3.50 -4.12 -6.70
CA GLY A 81 4.86 -4.60 -6.97
C GLY A 81 4.88 -6.11 -7.12
N LEU A 82 5.64 -6.63 -8.09
CA LEU A 82 5.83 -8.08 -8.30
C LEU A 82 6.54 -8.76 -7.13
N GLU A 83 7.32 -8.01 -6.36
CA GLU A 83 8.08 -8.48 -5.19
C GLU A 83 7.43 -8.02 -3.87
N ASP A 84 6.22 -7.45 -3.92
CA ASP A 84 5.50 -6.96 -2.73
C ASP A 84 5.00 -8.14 -1.88
N THR A 85 5.56 -8.28 -0.67
CA THR A 85 5.16 -9.32 0.28
C THR A 85 3.97 -8.93 1.15
N ASP A 86 3.57 -7.65 1.15
CA ASP A 86 2.53 -7.06 1.99
C ASP A 86 1.19 -6.89 1.28
N ALA A 87 1.22 -6.82 -0.05
CA ALA A 87 0.04 -6.84 -0.92
C ALA A 87 0.32 -7.66 -2.19
N ASN A 88 0.11 -8.98 -2.08
CA ASN A 88 0.36 -9.88 -3.21
C ASN A 88 -0.76 -9.79 -4.28
N SER A 89 -0.54 -10.41 -5.45
CA SER A 89 -1.48 -10.34 -6.58
C SER A 89 -2.90 -10.77 -6.25
N ASP A 90 -3.08 -11.79 -5.41
CA ASP A 90 -4.39 -12.33 -5.07
C ASP A 90 -5.14 -11.38 -4.13
N GLU A 91 -4.42 -10.80 -3.16
CA GLU A 91 -4.93 -9.78 -2.24
C GLU A 91 -5.31 -8.48 -2.96
N LEU A 92 -4.60 -8.15 -4.04
CA LEU A 92 -4.89 -7.01 -4.91
C LEU A 92 -6.08 -7.31 -5.83
N ALA A 93 -6.18 -8.52 -6.38
CA ALA A 93 -7.29 -8.92 -7.24
C ALA A 93 -8.66 -8.87 -6.53
N ALA A 94 -8.67 -9.10 -5.21
CA ALA A 94 -9.88 -9.00 -4.38
C ALA A 94 -10.51 -7.59 -4.36
N TRP A 95 -9.82 -6.54 -4.81
CA TRP A 95 -10.44 -5.22 -5.01
C TRP A 95 -11.55 -5.24 -6.08
N GLY A 96 -11.56 -6.23 -6.97
CA GLY A 96 -12.63 -6.43 -7.94
C GLY A 96 -14.01 -6.57 -7.29
N ASP A 97 -14.08 -7.15 -6.08
CA ASP A 97 -15.34 -7.29 -5.34
C ASP A 97 -15.86 -5.95 -4.78
N GLN A 98 -15.01 -4.92 -4.72
CA GLN A 98 -15.33 -3.63 -4.13
C GLN A 98 -15.84 -2.61 -5.16
N THR A 99 -16.03 -3.03 -6.43
CA THR A 99 -16.66 -2.19 -7.47
C THR A 99 -17.68 -2.97 -8.28
N SER A 100 -18.75 -2.28 -8.69
CA SER A 100 -19.71 -2.73 -9.70
C SER A 100 -19.36 -2.24 -11.11
N SER A 101 -18.26 -1.50 -11.24
CA SER A 101 -17.75 -0.91 -12.47
C SER A 101 -16.48 -1.61 -12.95
N THR A 102 -15.74 -0.99 -13.87
CA THR A 102 -14.49 -1.54 -14.41
C THR A 102 -13.44 -1.72 -13.32
N PHE A 103 -12.83 -2.91 -13.29
CA PHE A 103 -11.69 -3.23 -12.44
C PHE A 103 -10.44 -3.50 -13.29
N THR A 104 -9.30 -2.91 -12.93
CA THR A 104 -8.00 -3.20 -13.55
C THR A 104 -6.93 -3.42 -12.49
N ILE A 105 -5.95 -4.26 -12.81
CA ILE A 105 -4.75 -4.47 -12.00
C ILE A 105 -3.51 -4.41 -12.90
N ASP A 106 -2.53 -3.62 -12.50
CA ASP A 106 -1.25 -3.46 -13.19
C ASP A 106 -0.11 -3.73 -12.20
N MET A 107 0.77 -4.67 -12.57
CA MET A 107 1.90 -5.09 -11.73
C MET A 107 3.22 -4.55 -12.27
N PHE A 108 4.07 -4.05 -11.38
CA PHE A 108 5.33 -3.39 -11.71
C PHE A 108 6.52 -4.15 -11.09
N PRO A 109 7.71 -4.10 -11.72
CA PRO A 109 8.94 -4.56 -11.06
C PRO A 109 9.19 -3.87 -9.71
N GLY A 110 9.71 -4.60 -8.73
CA GLY A 110 9.99 -4.10 -7.38
C GLY A 110 8.96 -4.49 -6.33
N GLY A 111 9.23 -4.10 -5.08
CA GLY A 111 8.43 -4.42 -3.90
C GLY A 111 7.33 -3.40 -3.60
N HIS A 112 6.95 -3.29 -2.33
CA HIS A 112 5.86 -2.43 -1.86
C HIS A 112 5.99 -0.95 -2.30
N PHE A 113 7.22 -0.44 -2.29
CA PHE A 113 7.54 0.94 -2.69
C PHE A 113 7.97 1.06 -4.16
N PHE A 114 7.45 0.20 -5.06
CA PHE A 114 7.73 0.27 -6.52
C PHE A 114 7.51 1.68 -7.10
N ILE A 115 6.58 2.45 -6.53
CA ILE A 115 6.26 3.84 -6.92
C ILE A 115 7.44 4.81 -6.76
N ASN A 116 8.43 4.49 -5.93
CA ASN A 116 9.62 5.31 -5.76
C ASN A 116 10.64 5.13 -6.89
N ASN A 117 10.48 4.09 -7.73
CA ASN A 117 11.27 3.98 -8.94
C ASN A 117 10.70 4.90 -10.03
N LYS A 118 11.57 5.74 -10.59
CA LYS A 118 11.21 6.74 -11.60
C LYS A 118 10.53 6.13 -12.84
N LYS A 119 10.97 4.97 -13.29
CA LYS A 119 10.42 4.35 -14.52
C LYS A 119 8.99 3.88 -14.26
N GLU A 120 8.77 3.14 -13.19
CA GLU A 120 7.49 2.60 -12.77
C GLU A 120 6.51 3.72 -12.41
N CYS A 121 6.98 4.76 -11.72
CA CYS A 121 6.20 5.97 -11.43
C CYS A 121 5.70 6.66 -12.70
N ASN A 122 6.57 6.84 -13.71
CA ASN A 122 6.16 7.43 -14.99
C ASN A 122 5.09 6.58 -15.70
N GLN A 123 5.27 5.26 -15.72
CA GLN A 123 4.29 4.35 -16.32
C GLN A 123 2.95 4.38 -15.57
N LEU A 124 2.97 4.46 -14.23
CA LEU A 124 1.77 4.63 -13.41
C LEU A 124 1.07 5.97 -13.71
N LEU A 125 1.83 7.06 -13.86
CA LEU A 125 1.27 8.36 -14.24
C LEU A 125 0.60 8.32 -15.62
N GLU A 126 1.18 7.63 -16.59
CA GLU A 126 0.57 7.43 -17.91
C GLU A 126 -0.77 6.68 -17.81
N LEU A 127 -0.85 5.65 -16.96
CA LEU A 127 -2.09 4.91 -16.72
C LEU A 127 -3.16 5.79 -16.08
N ILE A 128 -2.82 6.52 -15.01
CA ILE A 128 -3.75 7.43 -14.34
C ILE A 128 -4.27 8.51 -15.31
N THR A 129 -3.38 9.06 -16.14
CA THR A 129 -3.74 10.15 -17.07
C THR A 129 -4.70 9.66 -18.17
N LYS A 130 -4.59 8.40 -18.64
CA LYS A 130 -5.54 7.82 -19.61
C LYS A 130 -6.98 7.81 -19.08
N PHE A 131 -7.18 7.60 -17.78
CA PHE A 131 -8.50 7.63 -17.15
C PHE A 131 -9.02 9.06 -16.93
N ALA A 132 -8.14 10.04 -16.75
CA ALA A 132 -8.53 11.44 -16.53
C ALA A 132 -8.96 12.17 -17.81
N ILE A 133 -8.55 11.67 -18.99
CA ILE A 133 -8.81 12.31 -20.30
C ILE A 133 -9.86 11.53 -21.13
N ALA A 134 -10.28 10.35 -20.68
CA ALA A 134 -11.37 9.62 -21.34
C ALA A 134 -12.69 10.41 -21.20
N PRO A 135 -13.38 10.77 -22.31
CA PRO A 135 -14.63 11.49 -22.21
C PRO A 135 -15.69 10.62 -21.54
N VAL A 136 -16.38 11.20 -20.56
CA VAL A 136 -17.60 10.67 -19.95
C VAL A 136 -18.71 10.59 -20.99
#